data_AF-A0A183Q4Q3-F1
#
_entry.id   AF-A0A183Q4Q3-F1
#
_cell.length_a   1.000
_cell.length_b   1.000
_cell.length_c   1.000
_cell.angle_alpha   90.00
_cell.angle_beta   90.00
_cell.angle_gamma   90.00
#
_symmetry.space_group_name_H-M   'P 1'
#
loop_
_entity.id
_entity.type
_entity.pdbx_description
1 polymer ?
#
loop_
_entity_poly.entity_id
_entity_poly.type
_entity_poly.pdbx_seq_one_letter_code
_entity_poly.pdbx_strand_id
1 'polypeptide(L)'
;MNETDKIKLTTTNLDFHSSWVIGTADTQQIAERIRRELNMTTSSLEEEQIIIRQFINHITQRADQDLQITETVHFCQVQLELNNKRLNQLRDSWDNCQQLWDQYKLAQEQWTIFTETARRLDESITSSLSRMSRTPLPNQPHELAEALRVHHNERNEIDHLTLNLKTEAQQLGSMIGAQPDDHDYNSQSWRFIEVPNKFISGLPLSTMGKRLRSEMCLQLAGLETRWNAWDKAWTSRSIQLERRGTHFGQLTTIE
;
A
#
# COMPACT_ATOMS: atom_id res chain seq x y z
N MET A 1 37.23 -22.68 13.33
CA MET A 1 36.60 -23.90 12.79
C MET A 1 35.80 -24.55 13.91
N ASN A 2 34.47 -24.68 13.88
CA ASN A 2 33.53 -24.53 12.77
C ASN A 2 32.30 -23.73 13.20
N GLU A 3 31.89 -22.88 12.26
CA GLU A 3 30.93 -21.78 12.40
C GLU A 3 29.63 -22.13 11.66
N THR A 4 29.21 -23.40 11.68
CA THR A 4 28.18 -23.91 10.76
C THR A 4 26.90 -24.46 11.40
N ASP A 5 26.74 -24.46 12.73
CA ASP A 5 25.58 -25.11 13.38
C ASP A 5 24.55 -24.16 14.01
N LYS A 6 24.43 -22.92 13.51
CA LYS A 6 23.37 -21.99 13.97
C LYS A 6 22.70 -21.24 12.84
N ILE A 7 22.19 -21.96 11.84
CA ILE A 7 21.02 -21.47 11.08
C ILE A 7 19.80 -22.15 11.69
N LYS A 8 19.39 -21.67 12.86
CA LYS A 8 18.03 -21.90 13.34
C LYS A 8 17.13 -21.13 12.36
N LEU A 9 16.36 -21.86 11.55
CA LEU A 9 15.20 -21.32 10.87
C LEU A 9 14.25 -20.75 11.92
N THR A 10 14.39 -19.46 12.23
CA THR A 10 13.30 -18.66 12.77
C THR A 10 12.45 -18.22 11.59
N THR A 11 11.66 -19.14 11.05
CA THR A 11 10.45 -18.82 10.28
C THR A 11 9.41 -18.33 11.28
N THR A 12 9.53 -17.07 11.69
CA THR A 12 8.43 -16.37 12.32
C THR A 12 7.49 -15.90 11.21
N ASN A 13 6.28 -16.45 11.17
CA ASN A 13 5.10 -16.01 10.39
C ASN A 13 4.67 -14.56 10.72
N LEU A 14 5.61 -13.62 10.81
CA LEU A 14 5.42 -12.25 11.31
C LEU A 14 5.72 -11.18 10.25
N ASP A 15 6.15 -11.56 9.05
CA ASP A 15 6.54 -10.61 7.98
C ASP A 15 5.34 -9.88 7.35
N PHE A 16 4.12 -10.35 7.60
CA PHE A 16 2.90 -9.66 7.19
C PHE A 16 2.33 -8.91 8.40
N HIS A 17 2.79 -7.68 8.59
CA HIS A 17 2.27 -6.81 9.63
C HIS A 17 0.81 -6.42 9.32
N SER A 18 -0.13 -7.07 10.02
CA SER A 18 -1.52 -6.62 10.15
C SER A 18 -1.66 -5.33 10.97
N SER A 19 -0.55 -4.77 11.47
CA SER A 19 -0.51 -3.64 12.40
C SER A 19 -0.92 -2.28 11.79
N TRP A 20 -1.31 -2.22 10.51
CA TRP A 20 -1.99 -1.05 9.95
C TRP A 20 -3.40 -0.85 10.51
N VAL A 21 -3.96 -1.88 11.16
CA VAL A 21 -5.23 -1.76 11.91
C VAL A 21 -5.05 -0.96 13.22
N ILE A 22 -3.83 -0.51 13.56
CA ILE A 22 -3.64 0.42 14.68
C ILE A 22 -4.18 1.80 14.28
N GLY A 23 -5.44 2.04 14.66
CA GLY A 23 -6.03 3.37 14.78
C GLY A 23 -7.10 3.73 13.76
N THR A 24 -7.84 2.80 13.14
CA THR A 24 -9.01 3.18 12.33
C THR A 24 -10.03 3.96 13.16
N ALA A 25 -10.27 3.53 14.41
CA ALA A 25 -11.10 4.25 15.37
C ALA A 25 -10.51 5.61 15.78
N ASP A 26 -9.22 5.67 16.13
CA ASP A 26 -8.57 6.92 16.56
C ASP A 26 -8.43 7.93 15.42
N THR A 27 -8.05 7.48 14.22
CA THR A 27 -7.91 8.35 13.05
C THR A 27 -9.27 8.88 12.60
N GLN A 28 -10.32 8.05 12.66
CA GLN A 28 -11.69 8.47 12.35
C GLN A 28 -12.27 9.39 13.43
N GLN A 29 -11.97 9.15 14.72
CA GLN A 29 -12.34 10.05 15.81
C GLN A 29 -11.60 11.40 15.75
N ILE A 30 -10.31 11.38 15.39
CA ILE A 30 -9.51 12.60 15.17
C ILE A 30 -10.06 13.38 13.97
N ALA A 31 -10.37 12.71 12.86
CA ALA A 31 -10.97 13.34 11.69
C ALA A 31 -12.35 13.96 12.02
N GLU A 32 -13.18 13.23 12.77
CA GLU A 32 -14.49 13.72 13.20
C GLU A 32 -14.39 14.89 14.20
N ARG A 33 -13.38 14.88 15.07
CA ARG A 33 -13.09 16.01 15.97
C ARG A 33 -12.65 17.24 15.17
N ILE A 34 -11.71 17.09 14.24
CA ILE A 34 -11.26 18.18 13.37
C ILE A 34 -12.44 18.75 12.56
N ARG A 35 -13.31 17.87 12.03
CA ARG A 35 -14.55 18.28 11.34
C ARG A 35 -15.45 19.13 12.23
N ARG A 36 -15.66 18.73 13.49
CA ARG A 36 -16.47 19.52 14.43
C ARG A 36 -15.83 20.86 14.77
N GLU A 37 -14.53 20.89 15.05
CA GLU A 37 -13.80 22.14 15.34
C GLU A 37 -13.84 23.10 14.14
N LEU A 38 -13.71 22.58 12.91
CA LEU A 38 -13.83 23.35 11.68
C LEU A 38 -15.25 23.91 11.49
N ASN A 39 -16.28 23.09 11.70
CA ASN A 39 -17.67 23.53 11.61
C ASN A 39 -17.98 24.62 12.63
N MET A 40 -17.52 24.46 13.88
CA MET A 40 -17.67 25.48 14.92
C MET A 40 -16.97 26.79 14.54
N THR A 41 -15.76 26.72 14.00
CA THR A 41 -15.00 27.90 13.56
C THR A 41 -15.69 28.58 12.38
N THR A 42 -16.22 27.81 11.44
CA THR A 42 -16.98 28.31 10.29
C THR A 42 -18.23 29.04 10.74
N SER A 43 -19.03 28.43 11.61
CA SER A 43 -20.24 29.04 12.16
C SER A 43 -19.94 30.32 12.95
N SER A 44 -18.89 30.32 13.79
CA SER A 44 -18.47 31.52 14.53
C SER A 44 -18.09 32.68 13.60
N LEU A 45 -17.35 32.40 12.52
CA LEU A 45 -16.97 33.42 11.54
C LEU A 45 -18.18 33.94 10.75
N GLU A 46 -19.13 33.07 10.42
CA GLU A 46 -20.39 33.46 9.78
C GLU A 46 -21.25 34.35 10.69
N GLU A 47 -21.33 34.02 11.99
CA GLU A 47 -21.99 34.85 13.01
C GLU A 47 -21.33 36.22 13.17
N GLU A 48 -20.00 36.29 13.23
CA GLU A 48 -19.27 37.57 13.26
C GLU A 48 -19.57 38.43 12.04
N GLN A 49 -19.68 37.83 10.85
CA GLN A 49 -20.06 38.59 9.65
C GLN A 49 -21.46 39.18 9.75
N ILE A 50 -22.42 38.45 10.32
CA ILE A 50 -23.78 38.94 10.54
C ILE A 50 -23.76 40.14 11.49
N ILE A 51 -23.02 40.03 12.60
CA ILE A 51 -22.89 41.10 13.59
C ILE A 51 -22.25 42.35 12.96
N ILE A 52 -21.17 42.20 12.20
CA ILE A 52 -20.50 43.32 11.54
C ILE A 52 -21.43 43.99 10.51
N ARG A 53 -22.18 43.22 9.72
CA ARG A 53 -23.16 43.78 8.77
C ARG A 53 -24.28 44.54 9.48
N GLN A 54 -24.79 44.01 10.58
CA GLN A 54 -25.80 44.69 11.40
C GLN A 54 -25.27 45.99 12.00
N PHE A 55 -24.02 45.97 12.48
CA PHE A 55 -23.36 47.17 12.99
C PHE A 55 -23.18 48.24 11.91
N ILE A 56 -22.71 47.87 10.72
CA ILE A 56 -22.60 48.77 9.56
C ILE A 56 -23.96 49.41 9.25
N ASN A 57 -25.03 48.59 9.16
CA ASN A 57 -26.38 49.08 8.87
C ASN A 57 -26.87 50.08 9.94
N HIS A 58 -26.59 49.79 11.21
CA HIS A 58 -26.99 50.66 12.34
C HIS A 58 -26.28 52.01 12.32
N ILE A 59 -24.98 52.04 12.03
CA ILE A 59 -24.21 53.30 12.01
C ILE A 59 -24.45 54.12 10.73
N THR A 60 -24.77 53.48 9.61
CA THR A 60 -25.10 54.20 8.35
C THR A 60 -26.53 54.74 8.30
N GLN A 61 -27.46 54.22 9.12
CA GLN A 61 -28.82 54.76 9.24
C GLN A 61 -28.92 56.05 10.07
N ARG A 62 -27.88 56.42 10.81
CA ARG A 62 -27.82 57.71 11.51
C ARG A 62 -27.50 58.83 10.50
N ALA A 63 -28.34 59.85 10.44
CA ALA A 63 -28.40 60.83 9.35
C ALA A 63 -27.19 61.79 9.21
N ASP A 64 -26.25 61.80 10.16
CA ASP A 64 -25.06 62.65 10.12
C ASP A 64 -23.88 61.87 9.51
N GLN A 65 -23.48 62.21 8.29
CA GLN A 65 -22.31 61.64 7.61
C GLN A 65 -21.03 62.32 8.10
N ASP A 66 -20.58 61.96 9.30
CA ASP A 66 -19.26 62.34 9.80
C ASP A 66 -18.15 61.46 9.18
N LEU A 67 -16.99 62.05 8.88
CA LEU A 67 -15.79 61.37 8.35
C LEU A 67 -15.41 60.12 9.17
N GLN A 68 -15.62 60.18 10.49
CA GLN A 68 -15.34 59.11 11.45
C GLN A 68 -16.23 57.87 11.26
N ILE A 69 -17.47 58.07 10.78
CA ILE A 69 -18.40 56.97 10.44
C ILE A 69 -17.94 56.30 9.15
N THR A 70 -17.46 57.05 8.16
CA THR A 70 -16.92 56.51 6.90
C THR A 70 -15.70 55.62 7.13
N GLU A 71 -14.75 56.06 7.96
CA GLU A 71 -13.57 55.25 8.32
C GLU A 71 -13.94 53.97 9.09
N THR A 72 -14.91 54.06 9.99
CA THR A 72 -15.41 52.89 10.75
C THR A 72 -16.10 51.88 9.83
N VAL A 73 -16.95 52.34 8.91
CA VAL A 73 -17.59 51.48 7.91
C VAL A 73 -16.55 50.82 7.01
N HIS A 74 -15.56 51.58 6.55
CA HIS A 74 -14.47 51.05 5.73
C HIS A 74 -13.67 49.98 6.48
N PHE A 75 -13.32 50.21 7.75
CA PHE A 75 -12.66 49.21 8.59
C PHE A 75 -13.50 47.93 8.70
N CYS A 76 -14.80 48.03 8.97
CA CYS A 76 -15.70 46.88 9.05
C CYS A 76 -15.81 46.12 7.72
N GLN A 77 -15.81 46.83 6.58
CA GLN A 77 -15.78 46.20 5.25
C GLN A 77 -14.49 45.41 5.02
N VAL A 78 -13.34 45.96 5.39
CA VAL A 78 -12.05 45.25 5.33
C VAL A 78 -12.06 44.00 6.19
N GLN A 79 -12.64 44.05 7.41
CA GLN A 79 -12.78 42.86 8.26
C GLN A 79 -13.67 41.79 7.62
N LEU A 80 -14.79 42.18 6.99
CA LEU A 80 -15.65 41.25 6.24
C LEU A 80 -14.90 40.59 5.08
N GLU A 81 -14.09 41.34 4.33
CA GLU A 81 -13.27 40.78 3.24
C GLU A 81 -12.22 39.79 3.75
N LEU A 82 -11.53 40.12 4.84
CA LEU A 82 -10.54 39.23 5.47
C LEU A 82 -11.21 37.95 6.00
N ASN A 83 -12.36 38.06 6.66
CA ASN A 83 -13.10 36.91 7.16
C ASN A 83 -13.61 36.02 6.01
N ASN A 84 -14.07 36.60 4.89
CA ASN A 84 -14.41 35.84 3.70
C ASN A 84 -13.21 35.08 3.10
N LYS A 85 -12.03 35.71 3.03
CA LYS A 85 -10.81 35.03 2.58
C LYS A 85 -10.44 33.85 3.48
N ARG A 86 -10.53 34.01 4.81
CA ARG A 86 -10.29 32.93 5.77
C ARG A 86 -11.30 31.78 5.62
N LEU A 87 -12.58 32.09 5.46
CA LEU A 87 -13.62 31.09 5.24
C LEU A 87 -13.38 30.28 3.96
N ASN A 88 -12.99 30.95 2.87
CA ASN A 88 -12.64 30.25 1.63
C ASN A 88 -11.41 29.35 1.80
N GLN A 89 -10.35 29.83 2.46
CA GLN A 89 -9.16 29.01 2.76
C GLN A 89 -9.49 27.78 3.62
N LEU A 90 -10.40 27.91 4.59
CA LEU A 90 -10.85 26.79 5.42
C LEU A 90 -11.64 25.77 4.60
N ARG A 91 -12.52 26.22 3.70
CA ARG A 91 -13.26 25.34 2.78
C ARG A 91 -12.32 24.60 1.84
N ASP A 92 -11.37 25.30 1.21
CA ASP A 92 -10.37 24.67 0.34
C ASP A 92 -9.52 23.65 1.10
N SER A 93 -9.13 23.96 2.35
CA SER A 93 -8.35 23.04 3.20
C SER A 93 -9.17 21.81 3.58
N TRP A 94 -10.47 21.96 3.82
CA TRP A 94 -11.37 20.86 4.10
C TRP A 94 -11.53 19.94 2.89
N ASP A 95 -11.79 20.50 1.71
CA ASP A 95 -11.96 19.74 0.48
C ASP A 95 -10.70 18.92 0.16
N ASN A 96 -9.52 19.51 0.36
CA ASN A 96 -8.24 18.82 0.23
C ASN A 96 -8.07 17.66 1.22
N CYS A 97 -8.44 17.86 2.50
CA CYS A 97 -8.40 16.80 3.51
C CYS A 97 -9.35 15.65 3.16
N GLN A 98 -10.56 15.97 2.69
CA GLN A 98 -11.55 14.99 2.29
C GLN A 98 -11.05 14.17 1.09
N GLN A 99 -10.48 14.83 0.08
CA GLN A 99 -9.89 14.15 -1.07
C GLN A 99 -8.73 13.21 -0.66
N LEU A 100 -7.85 13.67 0.23
CA LEU A 100 -6.75 12.85 0.74
C LEU A 100 -7.27 11.61 1.51
N TRP A 101 -8.34 11.78 2.28
CA TRP A 101 -8.96 10.69 3.02
C TRP A 101 -9.58 9.63 2.10
N ASP A 102 -10.23 10.04 1.02
CA ASP A 102 -10.80 9.10 0.05
C ASP A 102 -9.70 8.37 -0.74
N GLN A 103 -8.60 9.05 -1.09
CA GLN A 103 -7.40 8.40 -1.64
C GLN A 103 -6.82 7.37 -0.66
N TYR A 104 -6.78 7.69 0.63
CA TYR A 104 -6.29 6.78 1.66
C TYR A 104 -7.15 5.53 1.80
N LYS A 105 -8.48 5.67 1.83
CA LYS A 105 -9.39 4.51 1.89
C LYS A 105 -9.17 3.55 0.73
N LEU A 106 -9.09 4.09 -0.49
CA LEU A 106 -8.84 3.28 -1.68
C LEU A 106 -7.49 2.55 -1.59
N ALA A 107 -6.44 3.25 -1.17
CA ALA A 107 -5.13 2.65 -0.96
C ALA A 107 -5.13 1.59 0.15
N GLN A 108 -5.96 1.75 1.20
CA GLN A 108 -6.11 0.78 2.28
C GLN A 108 -6.84 -0.49 1.82
N GLU A 109 -7.88 -0.36 1.00
CA GLU A 109 -8.55 -1.50 0.37
C GLU A 109 -7.56 -2.26 -0.51
N GLN A 110 -6.82 -1.54 -1.35
CA GLN A 110 -5.79 -2.12 -2.22
C GLN A 110 -4.64 -2.76 -1.43
N TRP A 111 -4.24 -2.16 -0.30
CA TRP A 111 -3.25 -2.73 0.63
C TRP A 111 -3.71 -4.08 1.16
N THR A 112 -4.99 -4.22 1.47
CA THR A 112 -5.56 -5.48 1.98
C THR A 112 -5.52 -6.57 0.91
N ILE A 113 -5.85 -6.24 -0.33
CA ILE A 113 -5.78 -7.18 -1.47
C ILE A 113 -4.33 -7.61 -1.74
N PHE A 114 -3.40 -6.64 -1.75
CA PHE A 114 -1.97 -6.89 -1.92
C PHE A 114 -1.43 -7.84 -0.84
N THR A 115 -1.66 -7.53 0.44
CA THR A 115 -1.14 -8.33 1.56
C THR A 115 -1.72 -9.74 1.60
N GLU A 116 -3.01 -9.92 1.30
CA GLU A 116 -3.62 -11.24 1.20
C GLU A 116 -3.06 -12.07 0.04
N THR A 117 -2.82 -11.44 -1.11
CA THR A 117 -2.20 -12.10 -2.26
C THR A 117 -0.75 -12.50 -1.96
N ALA A 118 0.01 -11.62 -1.30
CA ALA A 118 1.38 -11.89 -0.86
C ALA A 118 1.45 -13.04 0.13
N ARG A 119 0.53 -13.08 1.10
CA ARG A 119 0.41 -14.17 2.07
C ARG A 119 0.12 -15.51 1.38
N ARG A 120 -0.83 -15.55 0.43
CA ARG A 120 -1.15 -16.78 -0.32
C ARG A 120 0.04 -17.31 -1.11
N LEU A 121 0.78 -16.42 -1.77
CA LEU A 121 2.00 -16.79 -2.48
C LEU A 121 3.05 -17.36 -1.51
N ASP A 122 3.28 -16.70 -0.39
CA ASP A 122 4.25 -17.13 0.63
C ASP A 122 3.92 -18.51 1.22
N GLU A 123 2.64 -18.76 1.48
CA GLU A 123 2.13 -20.06 1.95
C GLU A 123 2.33 -21.15 0.90
N SER A 124 2.04 -20.87 -0.38
CA SER A 124 2.23 -21.82 -1.47
C SER A 124 3.72 -22.16 -1.67
N ILE A 125 4.61 -21.15 -1.65
CA ILE A 125 6.07 -21.31 -1.67
C ILE A 125 6.54 -22.19 -0.52
N THR A 126 6.12 -21.86 0.71
CA THR A 126 6.54 -22.58 1.92
C THR A 126 6.04 -24.02 1.93
N SER A 127 4.79 -24.24 1.49
CA SER A 127 4.19 -25.57 1.36
C SER A 127 4.92 -26.43 0.34
N SER A 128 5.22 -25.88 -0.85
CA SER A 128 5.97 -26.57 -1.90
C SER A 128 7.40 -26.91 -1.44
N LEU A 129 8.12 -25.96 -0.81
CA LEU A 129 9.44 -26.21 -0.21
C LEU A 129 9.41 -27.36 0.80
N SER A 130 8.45 -27.32 1.73
CA SER A 130 8.27 -28.35 2.75
C SER A 130 8.02 -29.71 2.12
N ARG A 131 7.15 -29.78 1.09
CA ARG A 131 6.86 -31.02 0.37
C ARG A 131 8.10 -31.56 -0.33
N MET A 132 8.80 -30.74 -1.12
CA MET A 132 10.04 -31.14 -1.81
C MET A 132 11.10 -31.67 -0.84
N SER A 133 11.20 -31.09 0.35
CA SER A 133 12.17 -31.51 1.37
C SER A 133 11.84 -32.86 2.03
N ARG A 134 10.54 -33.18 2.17
CA ARG A 134 10.07 -34.38 2.88
C ARG A 134 9.79 -35.56 1.96
N THR A 135 9.46 -35.30 0.70
CA THR A 135 9.11 -36.35 -0.25
C THR A 135 10.39 -36.99 -0.81
N PRO A 136 10.62 -38.31 -0.58
CA PRO A 136 11.77 -39.01 -1.16
C PRO A 136 11.68 -39.05 -2.69
N LEU A 137 12.79 -39.37 -3.35
CA LEU A 137 12.78 -39.54 -4.81
C LEU A 137 11.96 -40.79 -5.19
N PRO A 138 11.19 -40.74 -6.30
CA PRO A 138 10.42 -41.88 -6.79
C PRO A 138 11.30 -43.11 -7.08
N ASN A 139 10.80 -44.29 -6.70
CA ASN A 139 11.47 -45.57 -6.93
C ASN A 139 10.77 -46.43 -7.99
N GLN A 140 9.55 -46.05 -8.39
CA GLN A 140 8.81 -46.73 -9.46
C GLN A 140 8.36 -45.75 -10.56
N PRO A 141 8.17 -46.21 -11.81
CA PRO A 141 7.77 -45.33 -12.92
C PRO A 141 6.45 -44.57 -12.70
N HIS A 142 5.45 -45.19 -12.06
CA HIS A 142 4.17 -44.54 -11.80
C HIS A 142 4.29 -43.45 -10.71
N GLU A 143 5.13 -43.66 -9.69
CA GLU A 143 5.43 -42.66 -8.67
C GLU A 143 6.15 -41.45 -9.28
N LEU A 144 7.02 -41.69 -10.28
CA LEU A 144 7.70 -40.62 -11.01
C LEU A 144 6.72 -39.76 -11.81
N ALA A 145 5.78 -40.38 -12.52
CA ALA A 145 4.76 -39.66 -13.28
C ALA A 145 3.93 -38.75 -12.37
N GLU A 146 3.51 -39.25 -11.20
CA GLU A 146 2.76 -38.45 -10.23
C GLU A 146 3.61 -37.33 -9.62
N ALA A 147 4.86 -37.60 -9.26
CA ALA A 147 5.78 -36.59 -8.73
C ALA A 147 6.03 -35.46 -9.73
N LEU A 148 6.24 -35.76 -11.01
CA LEU A 148 6.40 -34.77 -12.07
C LEU A 148 5.14 -33.92 -12.26
N ARG A 149 3.97 -34.55 -12.23
CA ARG A 149 2.67 -33.86 -12.33
C ARG A 149 2.47 -32.87 -11.19
N VAL A 150 2.69 -33.29 -9.94
CA VAL A 150 2.59 -32.41 -8.76
C VAL A 150 3.59 -31.26 -8.86
N HIS A 151 4.85 -31.58 -9.18
CA HIS A 151 5.93 -30.59 -9.27
C HIS A 151 5.67 -29.52 -10.34
N HIS A 152 5.12 -29.92 -11.48
CA HIS A 152 4.71 -29.00 -12.55
C HIS A 152 3.49 -28.14 -12.16
N ASN A 153 2.49 -28.74 -11.50
CA ASN A 153 1.31 -28.01 -11.05
C ASN A 153 1.66 -26.92 -10.02
N GLU A 154 2.56 -27.22 -9.08
CA GLU A 154 3.04 -26.22 -8.11
C GLU A 154 3.73 -25.04 -8.81
N ARG A 155 4.50 -25.30 -9.88
CA ARG A 155 5.12 -24.23 -10.65
C ARG A 155 4.07 -23.31 -11.28
N ASN A 156 3.07 -23.90 -11.92
CA ASN A 156 1.99 -23.14 -12.56
C ASN A 156 1.20 -22.29 -11.56
N GLU A 157 0.89 -22.86 -10.38
CA GLU A 157 0.19 -22.15 -9.31
C GLU A 157 1.00 -20.96 -8.79
N ILE A 158 2.28 -21.17 -8.49
CA ILE A 158 3.17 -20.13 -7.94
C ILE A 158 3.46 -19.05 -8.98
N ASP A 159 3.62 -19.40 -10.26
CA ASP A 159 3.78 -18.42 -11.34
C ASP A 159 2.51 -17.56 -11.52
N HIS A 160 1.33 -18.16 -11.42
CA HIS A 160 0.05 -17.43 -11.46
C HIS A 160 -0.11 -16.49 -10.26
N LEU A 161 0.16 -16.96 -9.03
CA LEU A 161 0.14 -16.13 -7.83
C LEU A 161 1.16 -14.99 -7.90
N THR A 162 2.33 -15.25 -8.50
CA THR A 162 3.38 -14.26 -8.74
C THR A 162 2.89 -13.14 -9.66
N LEU A 163 2.27 -13.49 -10.79
CA LEU A 163 1.72 -12.53 -11.73
C LEU A 163 0.62 -11.67 -11.10
N ASN A 164 -0.28 -12.30 -10.33
CA ASN A 164 -1.34 -11.59 -9.62
C ASN A 164 -0.74 -10.61 -8.62
N LEU A 165 0.22 -11.03 -7.79
CA LEU A 165 0.83 -10.14 -6.81
C LEU A 165 1.53 -8.94 -7.46
N LYS A 166 2.18 -9.14 -8.61
CA LYS A 166 2.77 -8.03 -9.37
C LYS A 166 1.72 -7.02 -9.83
N THR A 167 0.58 -7.52 -10.29
CA THR A 167 -0.56 -6.67 -10.70
C THR A 167 -1.08 -5.86 -9.52
N GLU A 168 -1.31 -6.51 -8.37
CA GLU A 168 -1.78 -5.83 -7.16
C GLU A 168 -0.76 -4.82 -6.61
N ALA A 169 0.54 -5.15 -6.66
CA ALA A 169 1.63 -4.25 -6.27
C ALA A 169 1.73 -3.04 -7.20
N GLN A 170 1.51 -3.22 -8.51
CA GLN A 170 1.51 -2.11 -9.47
C GLN A 170 0.33 -1.17 -9.24
N GLN A 171 -0.86 -1.72 -8.98
CA GLN A 171 -2.05 -0.93 -8.66
C GLN A 171 -1.84 -0.13 -7.37
N LEU A 172 -1.40 -0.78 -6.29
CA LEU A 172 -1.08 -0.13 -5.02
C LEU A 172 0.01 0.93 -5.20
N GLY A 173 1.09 0.58 -5.91
CA GLY A 173 2.21 1.45 -6.20
C GLY A 173 1.77 2.74 -6.88
N SER A 174 0.88 2.64 -7.87
CA SER A 174 0.36 3.82 -8.59
C SER A 174 -0.36 4.82 -7.67
N MET A 175 -1.01 4.35 -6.60
CA MET A 175 -1.73 5.19 -5.63
C MET A 175 -0.79 5.88 -4.64
N ILE A 176 0.34 5.25 -4.31
CA ILE A 176 1.30 5.72 -3.30
C ILE A 176 2.59 6.29 -3.88
N GLY A 177 2.66 6.44 -5.21
CA GLY A 177 3.81 7.01 -5.91
C GLY A 177 5.02 6.10 -6.03
N ALA A 178 4.77 4.80 -6.22
CA ALA A 178 5.78 3.81 -6.55
C ALA A 178 5.54 3.27 -7.97
N GLN A 179 6.60 2.89 -8.67
CA GLN A 179 6.53 2.18 -9.95
C GLN A 179 7.56 1.05 -10.00
N PRO A 180 7.34 0.03 -10.84
CA PRO A 180 8.36 -0.99 -11.09
C PRO A 180 9.69 -0.38 -11.54
N ASP A 181 10.80 -0.96 -11.11
CA ASP A 181 12.13 -0.54 -11.57
C ASP A 181 12.39 -1.04 -13.00
N ASP A 182 12.25 -0.16 -13.99
CA ASP A 182 12.45 -0.48 -15.41
C ASP A 182 13.91 -0.79 -15.77
N HIS A 183 14.87 -0.52 -14.87
CA HIS A 183 16.28 -0.85 -15.09
C HIS A 183 16.62 -2.33 -14.84
N ASP A 184 15.67 -3.10 -14.30
CA ASP A 184 15.84 -4.52 -14.04
C ASP A 184 15.40 -5.33 -15.28
N TYR A 185 16.36 -5.67 -16.15
CA TYR A 185 16.12 -6.47 -17.38
C TYR A 185 15.59 -7.88 -17.11
N ASN A 186 15.56 -8.32 -15.85
CA ASN A 186 14.87 -9.53 -15.44
C ASN A 186 13.37 -9.24 -15.28
N SER A 187 12.55 -9.79 -16.18
CA SER A 187 11.07 -9.78 -16.13
C SER A 187 10.47 -10.34 -14.81
N GLN A 188 11.32 -10.89 -13.95
CA GLN A 188 10.98 -11.43 -12.64
C GLN A 188 11.20 -10.47 -11.48
N SER A 189 11.79 -9.28 -11.67
CA SER A 189 12.03 -8.33 -10.57
C SER A 189 10.76 -7.90 -9.85
N TRP A 190 10.87 -7.77 -8.53
CA TRP A 190 9.81 -7.34 -7.60
C TRP A 190 10.10 -5.94 -7.04
N ARG A 191 11.07 -5.23 -7.63
CA ARG A 191 11.56 -3.94 -7.12
C ARG A 191 10.68 -2.80 -7.57
N PHE A 192 10.34 -1.95 -6.61
CA PHE A 192 9.59 -0.73 -6.83
C PHE A 192 10.42 0.47 -6.35
N ILE A 193 10.43 1.51 -7.18
CA ILE A 193 11.09 2.79 -6.90
C ILE A 193 10.07 3.91 -6.74
N GLU A 194 10.43 4.91 -5.95
CA GLU A 194 9.68 6.16 -5.90
C GLU A 194 9.70 6.85 -7.27
N VAL A 195 8.59 7.45 -7.68
CA VAL A 195 8.51 8.26 -8.90
C VAL A 195 8.75 9.73 -8.57
N PRO A 196 9.98 10.25 -8.71
CA PRO A 196 10.24 11.66 -8.45
C PRO A 196 9.44 12.55 -9.41
N ASN A 197 8.94 13.67 -8.88
CA ASN A 197 8.32 14.77 -9.63
C ASN A 197 7.01 14.45 -10.39
N LYS A 198 6.41 13.27 -10.21
CA LYS A 198 5.11 12.94 -10.83
C LYS A 198 3.90 13.52 -10.07
N PHE A 199 4.06 13.79 -8.77
CA PHE A 199 2.98 14.23 -7.89
C PHE A 199 3.32 15.58 -7.26
N ILE A 200 2.32 16.46 -7.17
CA ILE A 200 2.45 17.82 -6.60
C ILE A 200 1.64 17.94 -5.27
N SER A 201 0.65 17.05 -5.06
CA SER A 201 -0.14 16.93 -3.84
C SER A 201 -0.70 15.50 -3.71
N GLY A 202 -1.38 15.21 -2.59
CA GLY A 202 -2.10 13.94 -2.37
C GLY A 202 -1.32 12.86 -1.62
N LEU A 203 -1.91 11.66 -1.60
CA LEU A 203 -1.39 10.51 -0.84
C LEU A 203 0.09 10.19 -1.13
N PRO A 204 0.58 10.20 -2.39
CA PRO A 204 1.98 9.90 -2.70
C PRO A 204 3.02 10.75 -1.96
N LEU A 205 2.71 12.02 -1.69
CA LEU A 205 3.63 12.95 -1.01
C LEU A 205 3.44 12.96 0.51
N SER A 206 2.31 12.42 1.00
CA SER A 206 2.00 12.35 2.42
C SER A 206 2.93 11.40 3.17
N THR A 207 3.10 11.60 4.47
CA THR A 207 3.82 10.67 5.36
C THR A 207 3.23 9.26 5.30
N MET A 208 1.91 9.16 5.13
CA MET A 208 1.20 7.89 5.01
C MET A 208 1.60 7.14 3.73
N GLY A 209 1.55 7.81 2.57
CA GLY A 209 1.97 7.21 1.31
C GLY A 209 3.44 6.80 1.29
N LYS A 210 4.33 7.60 1.89
CA LYS A 210 5.74 7.22 2.09
C LYS A 210 5.88 5.94 2.91
N ARG A 211 5.14 5.81 4.01
CA ARG A 211 5.18 4.62 4.86
C ARG A 211 4.61 3.38 4.17
N LEU A 212 3.45 3.50 3.52
CA LEU A 212 2.83 2.41 2.74
C LEU A 212 3.80 1.90 1.67
N ARG A 213 4.49 2.81 0.99
CA ARG A 213 5.49 2.47 -0.03
C ARG A 213 6.69 1.77 0.56
N SER A 214 7.27 2.26 1.65
CA SER A 214 8.37 1.58 2.33
C SER A 214 7.98 0.16 2.76
N GLU A 215 6.79 -0.02 3.33
CA GLU A 215 6.31 -1.33 3.76
C GLU A 215 6.06 -2.27 2.57
N MET A 216 5.44 -1.77 1.50
CA MET A 216 5.25 -2.52 0.25
C MET A 216 6.58 -3.03 -0.29
N CYS A 217 7.58 -2.15 -0.38
CA CYS A 217 8.92 -2.52 -0.86
C CYS A 217 9.61 -3.53 0.05
N LEU A 218 9.47 -3.41 1.37
CA LEU A 218 10.03 -4.37 2.33
C LEU A 218 9.40 -5.76 2.18
N GLN A 219 8.07 -5.86 2.10
CA GLN A 219 7.37 -7.13 1.94
C GLN A 219 7.74 -7.80 0.60
N LEU A 220 7.79 -7.02 -0.48
CA LEU A 220 8.20 -7.51 -1.79
C LEU A 220 9.65 -8.04 -1.79
N ALA A 221 10.59 -7.33 -1.15
CA ALA A 221 11.98 -7.77 -1.06
C ALA A 221 12.15 -9.06 -0.25
N GLY A 222 11.40 -9.21 0.85
CA GLY A 222 11.38 -10.44 1.65
C GLY A 222 10.85 -11.62 0.85
N LEU A 223 9.74 -11.41 0.13
CA LEU A 223 9.12 -12.43 -0.69
C LEU A 223 9.97 -12.82 -1.91
N GLU A 224 10.63 -11.86 -2.55
CA GLU A 224 11.59 -12.09 -3.63
C GLU A 224 12.72 -13.02 -3.18
N THR A 225 13.24 -12.81 -1.96
CA THR A 225 14.28 -13.68 -1.40
C THR A 225 13.81 -15.12 -1.25
N ARG A 226 12.58 -15.32 -0.73
CA ARG A 226 12.00 -16.66 -0.54
C ARG A 226 11.61 -17.33 -1.85
N TRP A 227 11.05 -16.56 -2.79
CA TRP A 227 10.75 -17.03 -4.14
C TRP A 227 12.02 -17.51 -4.86
N ASN A 228 13.11 -16.75 -4.81
CA ASN A 228 14.40 -17.15 -5.39
C ASN A 228 14.98 -18.42 -4.75
N ALA A 229 14.80 -18.59 -3.44
CA ALA A 229 15.22 -19.81 -2.76
C ALA A 229 14.40 -21.03 -3.19
N TRP A 230 13.08 -20.85 -3.33
CA TRP A 230 12.19 -21.87 -3.86
C TRP A 230 12.47 -22.22 -5.31
N ASP A 231 12.70 -21.23 -6.18
CA ASP A 231 13.01 -21.45 -7.60
C ASP A 231 14.26 -22.33 -7.80
N LYS A 232 15.30 -22.08 -6.99
CA LYS A 232 16.51 -22.91 -6.97
C LYS A 232 16.22 -24.33 -6.50
N ALA A 233 15.46 -24.49 -5.42
CA ALA A 233 15.09 -25.81 -4.89
C ALA A 233 14.23 -26.59 -5.88
N TRP A 234 13.27 -25.91 -6.51
CA TRP A 234 12.36 -26.46 -7.51
C TRP A 234 13.15 -26.93 -8.74
N THR A 235 14.02 -26.08 -9.29
CA THR A 235 14.88 -26.42 -10.43
C THR A 235 15.79 -27.62 -10.12
N SER A 236 16.42 -27.63 -8.94
CA SER A 236 17.24 -28.77 -8.50
C SER A 236 16.42 -30.06 -8.43
N ARG A 237 15.19 -30.00 -7.89
CA ARG A 237 14.31 -31.16 -7.79
C ARG A 237 13.83 -31.63 -9.17
N SER A 238 13.54 -30.71 -10.10
CA SER A 238 13.19 -31.02 -11.50
C SER A 238 14.29 -31.86 -12.15
N ILE A 239 15.56 -31.42 -12.04
CA ILE A 239 16.71 -32.14 -12.60
C ILE A 239 16.84 -33.55 -11.98
N GLN A 240 16.58 -33.71 -10.69
CA GLN A 240 16.61 -35.03 -10.03
C GLN A 240 15.51 -35.97 -10.55
N LEU A 241 14.29 -35.45 -10.76
CA LEU A 241 13.17 -36.21 -11.30
C LEU A 241 13.41 -36.60 -12.76
N GLU A 242 13.93 -35.69 -13.58
CA GLU A 242 14.30 -35.97 -14.97
C GLU A 242 15.36 -37.08 -15.08
N ARG A 243 16.43 -37.01 -14.28
CA ARG A 243 17.46 -38.06 -14.23
C ARG A 243 16.89 -39.42 -13.84
N ARG A 244 15.94 -39.44 -12.90
CA ARG A 244 15.22 -40.67 -12.52
C ARG A 244 14.39 -41.21 -13.68
N GLY A 245 13.74 -40.35 -14.46
CA GLY A 245 13.02 -40.74 -15.68
C GLY A 245 13.93 -41.40 -16.71
N THR A 246 15.10 -40.81 -16.98
CA THR A 246 16.08 -41.41 -17.89
C THR A 246 16.54 -42.79 -17.41
N HIS A 247 16.79 -42.96 -16.10
CA HIS A 247 17.21 -44.24 -15.53
C HIS A 247 16.14 -45.33 -15.70
N PHE A 248 14.86 -45.03 -15.47
CA PHE A 248 13.79 -46.00 -15.72
C PHE A 248 13.67 -46.35 -17.22
N GLY A 249 13.79 -45.35 -18.11
CA GLY A 249 13.77 -45.58 -19.56
C GLY A 249 14.91 -46.47 -20.07
N GLN A 250 16.10 -46.35 -19.48
CA GLN A 250 17.26 -47.19 -19.78
C GLN A 250 17.07 -48.64 -19.27
N LEU A 251 16.48 -48.82 -18.09
CA LEU A 251 16.17 -50.17 -17.59
C LEU A 251 15.15 -50.89 -18.48
N THR A 252 14.13 -50.18 -18.97
CA THR A 252 13.12 -50.76 -19.88
C THR A 252 13.63 -51.06 -21.28
N THR A 253 14.83 -50.59 -21.66
CA THR A 253 15.46 -50.90 -22.96
C THR A 253 16.53 -51.99 -22.88
N ILE A 254 16.85 -52.46 -21.67
CA ILE A 254 17.81 -53.55 -21.43
C ILE A 254 17.09 -54.91 -21.23
N GLU A 255 15.77 -54.89 -21.01
CA GLU A 255 14.88 -56.07 -21.10
C GLU A 255 14.49 -56.37 -22.57
#